data_AF-A0A0W4ZFL1-F1
#
_entry.id   AF-A0A0W4ZFL1-F1
#
_cell.length_a   1.000
_cell.length_b   1.000
_cell.length_c   1.000
_cell.angle_alpha   90.00
_cell.angle_beta   90.00
_cell.angle_gamma   90.00
#
_symmetry.space_group_name_H-M   'P 1'
#
loop_
_entity.id
_entity.type
_entity.pdbx_description
1 polymer ?
#
loop_
_entity_poly.entity_id
_entity_poly.type
_entity_poly.pdbx_seq_one_letter_code
_entity_poly.pdbx_strand_id
1 'polypeptide(L)'
;MKCPWLFVLGSSKMFFPLKNIYSTSFKPFINGPTLLKSILKKRNTLQVSEYMKNCICWALMGSASVKEKLNWLTGYTKIEQLKNQIHEQEILLKEARIETKEAKRRHTLAVQQRLKLQQEVNELLQRKHLWTPMDLEKFTSLYRNDHVNEQEEQSAYKHLIECEEKLDELQVQLLNFMLTRYHEEQIWSDKIRHTSTWGTWSLIGLNIVLFLVIQLGLEPRKRRRLIHDLEQRIYSMFEKYKDDLSANQMMFQVPKESLEISDDLSSLTSGRFQ
;
A
#
# COMPACT_ATOMS: atom_id res chain seq x y z
N MET A 1 -41.39 1.05 45.74
CA MET A 1 -40.93 0.49 44.44
C MET A 1 -39.71 -0.37 44.77
N LYS A 2 -39.75 -1.67 45.12
CA LYS A 2 -40.27 -2.86 44.40
C LYS A 2 -39.89 -2.76 42.91
N CYS A 3 -39.10 -3.63 42.29
CA CYS A 3 -38.47 -4.91 42.66
C CYS A 3 -37.53 -5.30 41.45
N PRO A 4 -36.95 -6.50 41.35
CA PRO A 4 -35.52 -6.77 41.05
C PRO A 4 -35.32 -7.47 39.69
N TRP A 5 -34.11 -7.97 39.37
CA TRP A 5 -33.82 -9.34 38.87
C TRP A 5 -32.30 -9.49 38.62
N LEU A 6 -31.66 -10.22 39.53
CA LEU A 6 -30.40 -10.94 39.35
C LEU A 6 -30.62 -12.19 38.46
N PHE A 7 -29.50 -12.79 38.05
CA PHE A 7 -29.28 -14.18 37.58
C PHE A 7 -29.02 -14.45 36.08
N VAL A 8 -27.72 -14.57 35.79
CA VAL A 8 -27.03 -15.74 35.18
C VAL A 8 -27.62 -16.39 33.93
N LEU A 9 -26.86 -16.28 32.83
CA LEU A 9 -26.50 -17.32 31.85
C LEU A 9 -25.41 -16.68 30.97
N GLY A 10 -24.16 -17.15 30.97
CA GLY A 10 -23.78 -18.35 30.25
C GLY A 10 -23.49 -18.01 28.78
N SER A 11 -22.21 -18.11 28.38
CA SER A 11 -21.70 -18.00 27.00
C SER A 11 -21.54 -16.60 26.40
N SER A 12 -20.47 -15.89 26.77
CA SER A 12 -19.92 -14.83 25.92
C SER A 12 -19.12 -15.45 24.76
N LYS A 13 -19.84 -16.10 23.84
CA LYS A 13 -19.49 -16.08 22.42
C LYS A 13 -19.70 -14.63 21.95
N MET A 14 -18.75 -13.73 22.20
CA MET A 14 -18.55 -12.57 21.33
C MET A 14 -17.79 -13.05 20.09
N PHE A 15 -18.42 -13.97 19.39
CA PHE A 15 -18.07 -14.35 18.04
C PHE A 15 -18.69 -13.26 17.16
N PHE A 16 -18.00 -12.13 17.01
CA PHE A 16 -18.31 -11.23 15.91
C PHE A 16 -18.07 -12.02 14.62
N PRO A 17 -19.10 -12.30 13.81
CA PRO A 17 -18.87 -12.98 12.56
C PRO A 17 -18.18 -11.98 11.64
N LEU A 18 -16.85 -12.05 11.54
CA LEU A 18 -16.08 -11.53 10.41
C LEU A 18 -16.38 -12.40 9.17
N LYS A 19 -17.67 -12.54 8.82
CA LYS A 19 -18.06 -13.03 7.52
C LYS A 19 -17.88 -11.88 6.54
N ASN A 20 -16.88 -12.07 5.70
CA ASN A 20 -16.96 -11.74 4.28
C ASN A 20 -16.94 -10.25 3.92
N ILE A 21 -15.84 -9.54 4.26
CA ILE A 21 -15.56 -8.19 3.71
C ILE A 21 -14.30 -8.18 2.80
N TYR A 22 -13.55 -9.28 2.69
CA TYR A 22 -12.32 -9.33 1.89
C TYR A 22 -12.50 -9.92 0.48
N SER A 23 -13.71 -9.94 -0.06
CA SER A 23 -13.96 -10.22 -1.47
C SER A 23 -14.59 -9.03 -2.20
N THR A 24 -14.27 -7.80 -1.82
CA THR A 24 -14.31 -6.73 -2.83
C THR A 24 -13.07 -6.92 -3.69
N SER A 25 -13.21 -7.82 -4.68
CA SER A 25 -12.45 -7.76 -5.91
C SER A 25 -12.29 -6.27 -6.24
N PHE A 26 -11.07 -5.77 -6.03
CA PHE A 26 -10.67 -4.49 -6.59
C PHE A 26 -10.67 -4.76 -8.09
N LYS A 27 -11.84 -4.62 -8.72
CA LYS A 27 -11.92 -4.48 -10.15
C LYS A 27 -10.99 -3.31 -10.44
N PRO A 28 -9.87 -3.51 -11.14
CA PRO A 28 -9.04 -2.38 -11.50
C PRO A 28 -9.97 -1.41 -12.22
N PHE A 29 -10.18 -0.22 -11.65
CA PHE A 29 -10.96 0.84 -12.30
C PHE A 29 -10.32 1.29 -13.63
N ILE A 30 -9.19 0.71 -13.99
CA ILE A 30 -8.73 0.61 -15.36
C ILE A 30 -9.47 -0.54 -16.06
N ASN A 31 -10.79 -0.42 -16.20
CA ASN A 31 -11.40 -0.90 -17.43
C ASN A 31 -10.76 -0.06 -18.51
N GLY A 32 -9.71 -0.59 -19.13
CA GLY A 32 -8.93 0.10 -20.15
C GLY A 32 -9.91 0.75 -21.12
N PRO A 33 -9.72 2.03 -21.47
CA PRO A 33 -10.73 2.78 -22.18
C PRO A 33 -10.96 2.11 -23.53
N THR A 34 -12.06 1.37 -23.63
CA THR A 34 -12.64 0.92 -24.90
C THR A 34 -12.88 2.13 -25.81
N LEU A 35 -13.02 3.33 -25.21
CA LEU A 35 -13.08 4.59 -25.91
C LEU A 35 -11.73 5.04 -26.50
N LEU A 36 -10.58 4.73 -25.90
CA LEU A 36 -9.28 5.00 -26.55
C LEU A 36 -9.04 4.02 -27.69
N LYS A 37 -9.47 2.76 -27.56
CA LYS A 37 -9.42 1.80 -28.69
C LYS A 37 -10.26 2.28 -29.88
N SER A 38 -11.44 2.86 -29.66
CA SER A 38 -12.29 3.36 -30.75
C SER A 38 -11.82 4.70 -31.34
N ILE A 39 -11.28 5.61 -30.51
CA ILE A 39 -10.69 6.89 -30.96
C ILE A 39 -9.37 6.66 -31.71
N LEU A 40 -8.56 5.67 -31.32
CA LEU A 40 -7.30 5.32 -31.99
C LEU A 40 -7.52 4.51 -33.28
N LYS A 41 -8.64 3.79 -33.41
CA LYS A 41 -8.93 2.96 -34.60
C LYS A 41 -9.52 3.73 -35.78
N LYS A 42 -10.12 4.92 -35.56
CA LYS A 42 -10.77 5.71 -36.63
C LYS A 42 -9.84 6.70 -37.36
N ARG A 43 -8.58 6.80 -36.97
CA ARG A 43 -7.59 7.70 -37.59
C ARG A 43 -6.57 6.89 -38.41
N ASN A 44 -7.05 6.16 -39.42
CA ASN A 44 -6.17 5.42 -40.33
C ASN A 44 -5.19 6.40 -41.02
N THR A 45 -3.92 5.97 -41.04
CA THR A 45 -2.89 6.34 -42.04
C THR A 45 -2.56 7.82 -42.20
N LEU A 46 -2.01 8.47 -41.18
CA LEU A 46 -1.14 9.64 -41.41
C LEU A 46 0.08 9.58 -40.47
N GLN A 47 1.17 9.04 -41.01
CA GLN A 47 2.57 9.18 -40.59
C GLN A 47 2.84 9.43 -39.10
N VAL A 48 2.58 8.42 -38.28
CA VAL A 48 3.15 8.37 -36.93
C VAL A 48 4.53 7.72 -37.07
N SER A 49 5.58 8.56 -37.08
CA SER A 49 6.98 8.11 -37.29
C SER A 49 7.40 7.02 -36.30
N GLU A 50 8.37 6.16 -36.66
CA GLU A 50 8.89 5.09 -35.81
C GLU A 50 9.25 5.54 -34.38
N TYR A 51 9.69 6.80 -34.26
CA TYR A 51 9.98 7.43 -32.97
C TYR A 51 8.80 7.42 -31.99
N MET A 52 7.57 7.61 -32.46
CA MET A 52 6.37 7.61 -31.60
C MET A 52 6.01 6.19 -31.12
N LYS A 53 6.23 5.16 -31.96
CA LYS A 53 6.00 3.75 -31.56
C LYS A 53 7.01 3.31 -30.49
N ASN A 54 8.28 3.70 -30.64
CA ASN A 54 9.33 3.42 -29.66
C ASN A 54 9.08 4.16 -28.34
N CYS A 55 8.64 5.42 -28.38
CA CYS A 55 8.28 6.17 -27.17
C CYS A 55 7.10 5.54 -26.42
N ILE A 56 6.09 5.05 -27.14
CA ILE A 56 4.94 4.36 -26.54
C ILE A 56 5.38 3.02 -25.93
N CYS A 57 6.24 2.25 -26.59
CA CYS A 57 6.80 1.02 -26.01
C CYS A 57 7.63 1.28 -24.75
N TRP A 58 8.48 2.32 -24.74
CA TRP A 58 9.26 2.69 -23.57
C TRP A 58 8.38 3.15 -22.40
N ALA A 59 7.32 3.91 -22.69
CA ALA A 59 6.33 4.32 -21.69
C ALA A 59 5.54 3.13 -21.13
N LEU A 60 5.13 2.19 -21.98
CA LEU A 60 4.41 0.98 -21.55
C LEU A 60 5.29 0.05 -20.71
N MET A 61 6.54 -0.14 -21.11
CA MET A 61 7.51 -0.97 -20.38
C MET A 61 7.87 -0.35 -19.02
N GLY A 62 8.07 0.97 -18.96
CA GLY A 62 8.25 1.68 -17.69
C GLY A 62 7.06 1.54 -16.74
N SER A 63 5.83 1.53 -17.26
CA SER A 63 4.62 1.35 -16.45
C SER A 63 4.51 -0.03 -15.80
N ALA A 64 5.08 -1.08 -16.42
CA ALA A 64 5.06 -2.44 -15.88
C ALA A 64 5.97 -2.56 -14.64
N SER A 65 7.19 -2.05 -14.72
CA SER A 65 8.12 -2.02 -13.58
C SER A 65 7.57 -1.22 -12.40
N VAL A 66 6.84 -0.14 -12.66
CA VAL A 66 6.20 0.66 -11.61
C VAL A 66 5.09 -0.14 -10.89
N LYS A 67 4.37 -1.04 -11.56
CA LYS A 67 3.32 -1.86 -10.91
C LYS A 67 3.89 -2.89 -9.95
N GLU A 68 4.93 -3.61 -10.37
CA GLU A 68 5.65 -4.51 -9.48
C GLU A 68 6.24 -3.73 -8.31
N LYS A 69 6.73 -2.50 -8.59
CA LYS A 69 7.24 -1.66 -7.54
C LYS A 69 6.18 -1.15 -6.55
N LEU A 70 5.00 -0.85 -7.07
CA LEU A 70 3.86 -0.48 -6.27
C LEU A 70 3.34 -1.66 -5.46
N ASN A 71 3.41 -2.90 -5.95
CA ASN A 71 2.98 -4.08 -5.20
C ASN A 71 3.82 -4.30 -3.92
N TRP A 72 5.14 -4.10 -3.99
CA TRP A 72 5.97 -4.13 -2.78
C TRP A 72 5.76 -2.89 -1.90
N LEU A 73 5.53 -1.72 -2.49
CA LEU A 73 5.34 -0.46 -1.77
C LEU A 73 3.96 -0.36 -1.09
N THR A 74 2.94 -1.01 -1.66
CA THR A 74 1.57 -1.11 -1.11
C THR A 74 1.49 -2.08 0.05
N GLY A 75 2.53 -2.86 0.35
CA GLY A 75 2.68 -3.56 1.63
C GLY A 75 1.91 -4.87 1.75
N TYR A 76 1.31 -5.40 0.67
CA TYR A 76 0.63 -6.70 0.69
C TYR A 76 1.56 -7.84 1.14
N THR A 77 2.81 -7.84 0.67
CA THR A 77 3.85 -8.79 1.10
C THR A 77 4.17 -8.68 2.59
N LYS A 78 4.13 -7.47 3.16
CA LYS A 78 4.40 -7.26 4.59
C LYS A 78 3.26 -7.81 5.45
N ILE A 79 2.01 -7.63 5.03
CA ILE A 79 0.83 -8.21 5.70
C ILE A 79 0.87 -9.73 5.63
N GLU A 80 1.28 -10.31 4.49
CA GLU A 80 1.40 -11.76 4.33
C GLU A 80 2.53 -12.35 5.19
N GLN A 81 3.68 -11.68 5.27
CA GLN A 81 4.76 -12.04 6.17
C GLN A 81 4.31 -12.03 7.64
N LEU A 82 3.61 -10.97 8.07
CA LEU A 82 3.09 -10.88 9.44
C LEU A 82 2.07 -11.99 9.74
N LYS A 83 1.23 -12.37 8.78
CA LYS A 83 0.30 -13.50 8.95
C LYS A 83 1.04 -14.82 9.15
N ASN A 84 2.07 -15.08 8.36
CA ASN A 84 2.86 -16.30 8.48
C ASN A 84 3.60 -16.34 9.83
N GLN A 85 4.19 -15.21 10.25
CA GLN A 85 4.85 -15.10 11.56
C GLN A 85 3.89 -15.31 12.73
N ILE A 86 2.67 -14.75 12.68
CA ILE A 86 1.65 -15.00 13.70
C ILE A 86 1.29 -16.48 13.74
N HIS A 87 1.10 -17.12 12.59
CA HIS A 87 0.73 -18.53 12.53
C HIS A 87 1.81 -19.45 13.10
N GLU A 88 3.07 -19.21 12.73
CA GLU A 88 4.22 -19.93 13.27
C GLU A 88 4.31 -19.78 14.80
N GLN A 89 4.17 -18.56 15.30
CA GLN A 89 4.21 -18.28 16.74
C GLN A 89 3.04 -18.90 17.51
N GLU A 90 1.84 -18.96 16.91
CA GLU A 90 0.70 -19.67 17.49
C GLU A 90 0.94 -21.17 17.62
N ILE A 91 1.67 -21.78 16.68
CA ILE A 91 2.05 -23.20 16.74
C ILE A 91 3.07 -23.40 17.87
N LEU A 92 4.14 -22.60 17.90
CA LEU A 92 5.16 -22.66 18.95
C LEU A 92 4.57 -22.45 20.34
N LEU A 93 3.65 -21.49 20.50
CA LEU A 93 2.97 -21.24 21.77
C LEU A 93 2.11 -22.43 22.21
N LYS A 94 1.45 -23.13 21.27
CA LYS A 94 0.67 -24.33 21.59
C LYS A 94 1.58 -25.46 22.08
N GLU A 95 2.70 -25.68 21.41
CA GLU A 95 3.70 -26.68 21.79
C GLU A 95 4.28 -26.37 23.17
N ALA A 96 4.72 -25.13 23.41
CA ALA A 96 5.24 -24.69 24.71
C ALA A 96 4.20 -24.83 25.83
N ARG A 97 2.90 -24.60 25.56
CA ARG A 97 1.82 -24.83 26.55
C ARG A 97 1.69 -26.31 26.92
N ILE A 98 1.81 -27.20 25.94
CA ILE A 98 1.75 -28.65 26.17
C ILE A 98 2.96 -29.07 27.01
N GLU A 99 4.16 -28.62 26.63
CA GLU A 99 5.40 -28.90 27.34
C GLU A 99 5.36 -28.41 28.80
N THR A 100 4.89 -27.16 29.01
CA THR A 100 4.73 -26.59 30.36
C THR A 100 3.75 -27.39 31.20
N LYS A 101 2.65 -27.88 30.61
CA LYS A 101 1.69 -28.75 31.31
C LYS A 101 2.31 -30.09 31.71
N GLU A 102 3.13 -30.67 30.84
CA GLU A 102 3.86 -31.90 31.14
C GLU A 102 4.92 -31.70 32.22
N ALA A 103 5.69 -30.62 32.14
CA ALA A 103 6.69 -30.26 33.14
C ALA A 103 6.04 -30.04 34.52
N LYS A 104 4.91 -29.30 34.57
CA LYS A 104 4.09 -29.16 35.79
C LYS A 104 3.66 -30.49 36.35
N ARG A 105 3.15 -31.39 35.51
CA ARG A 105 2.75 -32.73 35.92
C ARG A 105 3.94 -33.52 36.50
N ARG A 106 5.11 -33.50 35.86
CA ARG A 106 6.32 -34.18 36.36
C ARG A 106 6.74 -33.64 37.72
N HIS A 107 6.80 -32.31 37.88
CA HIS A 107 7.12 -31.68 39.16
C HIS A 107 6.11 -32.05 40.26
N THR A 108 4.79 -32.01 39.98
CA THR A 108 3.78 -32.41 40.97
C THR A 108 3.93 -33.87 41.41
N LEU A 109 4.33 -34.76 40.51
CA LEU A 109 4.58 -36.17 40.85
C LEU A 109 5.83 -36.33 41.72
N ALA A 110 6.93 -35.63 41.40
CA ALA A 110 8.14 -35.64 42.22
C ALA A 110 7.88 -35.12 43.64
N VAL A 111 7.13 -34.02 43.77
CA VAL A 111 6.69 -33.48 45.07
C VAL A 111 5.85 -34.51 45.83
N GLN A 112 4.88 -35.16 45.16
CA GLN A 112 4.07 -36.20 45.79
C GLN A 112 4.90 -37.41 46.26
N GLN A 113 5.91 -37.82 45.49
CA GLN A 113 6.82 -38.89 45.89
C GLN A 113 7.62 -38.51 47.13
N ARG A 114 8.17 -37.28 47.17
CA ARG A 114 8.89 -36.78 48.34
C ARG A 114 7.99 -36.68 49.58
N LEU A 115 6.76 -36.20 49.42
CA LEU A 115 5.80 -36.16 50.53
C LEU A 115 5.49 -37.57 51.06
N LYS A 116 5.32 -38.56 50.18
CA LYS A 116 5.12 -39.97 50.58
C LYS A 116 6.32 -40.50 51.34
N LEU A 117 7.54 -40.28 50.85
CA LEU A 117 8.75 -40.67 51.59
C LEU A 117 8.79 -40.06 52.99
N GLN A 118 8.53 -38.76 53.12
CA GLN A 118 8.55 -38.06 54.40
C GLN A 118 7.48 -38.60 55.36
N GLN A 119 6.30 -38.92 54.85
CA GLN A 119 5.24 -39.57 55.63
C GLN A 119 5.68 -40.95 56.13
N GLU A 120 6.20 -41.80 55.24
CA GLU A 120 6.68 -43.14 55.60
C GLU A 120 7.84 -43.10 56.60
N VAL A 121 8.77 -42.16 56.44
CA VAL A 121 9.88 -41.94 57.38
C VAL A 121 9.35 -41.48 58.74
N ASN A 122 8.39 -40.55 58.77
CA ASN A 122 7.79 -40.07 60.01
C ASN A 122 7.01 -41.19 60.73
N GLU A 123 6.23 -41.99 60.00
CA GLU A 123 5.53 -43.15 60.53
C GLU A 123 6.50 -44.16 61.16
N LEU A 124 7.62 -44.44 60.50
CA LEU A 124 8.67 -45.31 61.05
C LEU A 124 9.30 -44.71 62.31
N LEU A 125 9.61 -43.42 62.31
CA LEU A 125 10.21 -42.73 63.46
C LEU A 125 9.28 -42.70 64.68
N GLN A 126 7.97 -42.53 64.49
CA GLN A 126 6.99 -42.55 65.59
C GLN A 126 6.95 -43.91 66.30
N ARG A 127 7.08 -45.02 65.55
CA ARG A 127 7.09 -46.39 66.10
C ARG A 127 8.49 -46.96 66.37
N LYS A 128 9.48 -46.10 66.61
CA LYS A 128 10.90 -46.48 66.83
C LYS A 128 11.13 -47.62 67.84
N HIS A 129 10.33 -47.66 68.90
CA HIS A 129 10.45 -48.65 69.97
C HIS A 129 9.98 -50.07 69.57
N LEU A 130 9.29 -50.22 68.43
CA LEU A 130 8.73 -51.49 67.92
C LEU A 130 9.34 -51.90 66.57
N TRP A 131 10.55 -51.45 66.27
CA TRP A 131 11.18 -51.74 64.98
C TRP A 131 11.49 -53.23 64.81
N THR A 132 11.04 -53.77 63.70
CA THR A 132 11.48 -55.08 63.19
C THR A 132 12.75 -54.90 62.34
N PRO A 133 13.56 -55.96 62.10
CA PRO A 133 14.70 -55.87 61.19
C PRO A 133 14.30 -55.43 59.77
N MET A 134 13.09 -55.80 59.31
CA MET A 134 12.52 -55.34 58.04
C MET A 134 12.29 -53.82 58.01
N ASP A 135 11.82 -53.22 59.11
CA ASP A 135 11.59 -51.78 59.20
C ASP A 135 12.91 -50.98 59.14
N LEU A 136 14.01 -51.55 59.64
CA LEU A 136 15.33 -50.94 59.57
C LEU A 136 15.88 -50.94 58.13
N GLU A 137 15.69 -52.02 57.37
CA GLU A 137 16.02 -52.06 55.94
C GLU A 137 15.16 -51.07 55.14
N LYS A 138 13.88 -50.95 55.46
CA LYS A 138 13.00 -49.95 54.85
C LYS A 138 13.46 -48.51 55.18
N PHE A 139 13.79 -48.22 56.43
CA PHE A 139 14.29 -46.90 56.82
C PHE A 139 15.60 -46.54 56.11
N THR A 140 16.56 -47.47 56.07
CA THR A 140 17.86 -47.24 55.39
C THR A 140 17.70 -47.05 53.88
N SER A 141 16.78 -47.79 53.23
CA SER A 141 16.47 -47.58 51.81
C SER A 141 15.72 -46.27 51.55
N LEU A 142 14.73 -45.91 52.37
CA LEU A 142 14.02 -44.62 52.27
C LEU A 142 14.99 -43.44 52.43
N TYR A 143 15.90 -43.50 53.41
CA TYR A 143 16.90 -42.46 53.64
C TYR A 143 17.88 -42.33 52.47
N ARG A 144 18.31 -43.45 51.88
CA ARG A 144 19.16 -43.42 50.68
C ARG A 144 18.45 -42.82 49.46
N ASN A 145 17.15 -43.09 49.34
CA ASN A 145 16.33 -42.58 48.23
C ASN A 145 15.91 -41.11 48.43
N ASP A 146 16.00 -40.55 49.63
CA ASP A 146 15.62 -39.16 49.93
C ASP A 146 16.43 -38.16 49.09
N HIS A 147 17.76 -38.31 49.06
CA HIS A 147 18.64 -37.45 48.25
C HIS A 147 18.38 -37.57 46.74
N VAL A 148 18.03 -38.76 46.25
CA VAL A 148 17.71 -38.98 44.84
C VAL A 148 16.41 -38.27 44.48
N ASN A 149 15.39 -38.38 45.33
CA ASN A 149 14.10 -37.75 45.10
C ASN A 149 14.16 -36.22 45.29
N GLU A 150 15.01 -35.73 46.19
CA GLU A 150 15.30 -34.29 46.31
C GLU A 150 15.97 -33.74 45.04
N GLN A 151 16.96 -34.46 44.49
CA GLN A 151 17.60 -34.08 43.25
C GLN A 151 16.63 -34.12 42.06
N GLU A 152 15.76 -35.14 42.01
CA GLU A 152 14.73 -35.25 40.98
C GLU A 152 13.72 -34.10 41.06
N GLU A 153 13.21 -33.76 42.26
CA GLU A 153 12.32 -32.62 42.49
C GLU A 153 12.97 -31.31 42.03
N GLN A 154 14.23 -31.06 42.43
CA GLN A 154 14.95 -29.85 42.02
C GLN A 154 15.17 -29.79 40.50
N SER A 155 15.47 -30.92 39.86
CA SER A 155 15.64 -30.98 38.40
C SER A 155 14.31 -30.72 37.67
N ALA A 156 13.21 -31.31 38.15
CA ALA A 156 11.88 -31.12 37.60
C ALA A 156 11.39 -29.67 37.80
N TYR A 157 11.74 -29.05 38.93
CA TYR A 157 11.42 -27.66 39.21
C TYR A 157 12.17 -26.69 38.29
N LYS A 158 13.48 -26.90 38.09
CA LYS A 158 14.28 -26.11 37.14
C LYS A 158 13.70 -26.21 35.72
N HIS A 159 13.40 -27.43 35.27
CA HIS A 159 12.79 -27.63 33.96
C HIS A 159 11.41 -26.98 33.85
N LEU A 160 10.61 -26.97 34.92
CA LEU A 160 9.32 -26.28 34.95
C LEU A 160 9.51 -24.77 34.73
N ILE A 161 10.45 -24.15 35.46
CA ILE A 161 10.73 -22.71 35.33
C ILE A 161 11.18 -22.39 33.90
N GLU A 162 12.09 -23.17 33.32
CA GLU A 162 12.56 -22.98 31.95
C GLU A 162 11.42 -23.06 30.92
N CYS A 163 10.48 -23.99 31.10
CA CYS A 163 9.29 -24.08 30.23
C CYS A 163 8.34 -22.90 30.42
N GLU A 164 8.12 -22.44 31.66
CA GLU A 164 7.28 -21.28 31.95
C GLU A 164 7.86 -19.99 31.38
N GLU A 165 9.17 -19.78 31.50
CA GLU A 165 9.86 -18.62 30.93
C GLU A 165 9.73 -18.59 29.40
N LYS A 166 10.00 -19.73 28.73
CA LYS A 166 9.79 -19.85 27.26
C LYS A 166 8.35 -19.59 26.86
N LEU A 167 7.37 -20.05 27.64
CA LEU A 167 5.96 -19.82 27.37
C LEU A 167 5.61 -18.33 27.46
N ASP A 168 6.11 -17.64 28.48
CA ASP A 168 5.88 -16.21 28.68
C ASP A 168 6.55 -15.38 27.58
N GLU A 169 7.78 -15.73 27.18
CA GLU A 169 8.49 -15.11 26.06
C GLU A 169 7.69 -15.22 24.75
N LEU A 170 7.24 -16.42 24.40
CA LEU A 170 6.44 -16.66 23.20
C LEU A 170 5.10 -15.91 23.24
N GLN A 171 4.48 -15.80 24.42
CA GLN A 171 3.25 -15.04 24.59
C GLN A 171 3.47 -13.54 24.35
N VAL A 172 4.56 -12.97 24.88
CA VAL A 172 4.93 -11.57 24.63
C VAL A 172 5.23 -11.33 23.15
N GLN A 173 5.97 -12.24 22.51
CA GLN A 173 6.25 -12.15 21.07
C GLN A 173 4.98 -12.15 20.23
N LEU A 174 4.03 -13.06 20.51
CA LEU A 174 2.75 -13.12 19.82
C LEU A 174 1.95 -11.81 19.95
N LEU A 175 1.94 -11.19 21.14
CA LEU A 175 1.30 -9.90 21.37
C LEU A 175 1.95 -8.79 20.53
N ASN A 176 3.28 -8.75 20.48
CA ASN A 176 4.01 -7.79 19.66
C ASN A 176 3.69 -7.95 18.16
N PHE A 177 3.58 -9.18 17.66
CA PHE A 177 3.17 -9.43 16.28
C PHE A 177 1.73 -8.99 16.00
N MET A 178 0.80 -9.21 16.93
CA MET A 178 -0.58 -8.72 16.81
C MET A 178 -0.65 -7.18 16.75
N LEU A 179 0.10 -6.49 17.61
CA LEU A 179 0.19 -5.03 17.59
C LEU A 179 0.80 -4.52 16.28
N THR A 180 1.89 -5.16 15.83
CA THR A 180 2.55 -4.79 14.57
C THR A 180 1.61 -4.98 13.38
N ARG A 181 0.83 -6.05 13.36
CA ARG A 181 -0.21 -6.26 12.35
C ARG A 181 -1.25 -5.16 12.37
N TYR A 182 -1.73 -4.77 13.55
CA TYR A 182 -2.71 -3.69 13.68
C TYR A 182 -2.17 -2.37 13.10
N HIS A 183 -0.94 -2.00 13.46
CA HIS A 183 -0.30 -0.81 12.92
C HIS A 183 -0.10 -0.88 11.41
N GLU A 184 0.29 -2.03 10.88
CA GLU A 184 0.48 -2.21 9.44
C GLU A 184 -0.85 -2.14 8.68
N GLU A 185 -1.91 -2.76 9.19
CA GLU A 185 -3.25 -2.70 8.60
C GLU A 185 -3.79 -1.26 8.58
N GLN A 186 -3.52 -0.49 9.64
CA GLN A 186 -3.90 0.92 9.71
C GLN A 186 -3.13 1.76 8.69
N ILE A 187 -1.80 1.60 8.63
CA ILE A 187 -0.95 2.27 7.65
C ILE A 187 -1.39 1.90 6.23
N TRP A 188 -1.79 0.65 6.00
CA TRP A 188 -2.30 0.19 4.72
C TRP A 188 -3.60 0.89 4.33
N SER A 189 -4.55 1.03 5.27
CA SER A 189 -5.80 1.77 5.04
C SER A 189 -5.54 3.20 4.58
N ASP A 190 -4.59 3.88 5.24
CA ASP A 190 -4.25 5.27 4.90
C ASP A 190 -3.46 5.37 3.58
N LYS A 191 -2.54 4.43 3.30
CA LYS A 191 -1.83 4.35 2.01
C LYS A 191 -2.78 4.19 0.83
N ILE A 192 -3.84 3.40 0.95
CA ILE A 192 -4.83 3.22 -0.13
C ILE A 192 -5.60 4.50 -0.40
N ARG A 193 -6.02 5.20 0.65
CA ARG A 193 -6.72 6.49 0.51
C ARG A 193 -5.85 7.48 -0.26
N HIS A 194 -4.59 7.62 0.15
CA HIS A 194 -3.64 8.47 -0.56
C HIS A 194 -3.40 8.01 -2.00
N THR A 195 -3.28 6.70 -2.26
CA THR A 195 -3.08 6.17 -3.62
C THR A 195 -4.27 6.49 -4.53
N SER A 196 -5.51 6.41 -4.01
CA SER A 196 -6.71 6.74 -4.78
C SER A 196 -6.82 8.24 -5.07
N THR A 197 -6.55 9.09 -4.07
CA THR A 197 -6.52 10.54 -4.27
C THR A 197 -5.42 10.93 -5.25
N TRP A 198 -4.19 10.47 -5.02
CA TRP A 198 -3.03 10.80 -5.86
C TRP A 198 -3.12 10.22 -7.27
N GLY A 199 -3.80 9.08 -7.44
CA GLY A 199 -4.08 8.49 -8.75
C GLY A 199 -4.96 9.40 -9.62
N THR A 200 -5.98 10.04 -9.02
CA THR A 200 -6.87 10.97 -9.74
C THR A 200 -6.12 12.22 -10.18
N TRP A 201 -5.31 12.81 -9.28
CA TRP A 201 -4.47 13.96 -9.61
C TRP A 201 -3.41 13.64 -10.67
N SER A 202 -2.84 12.43 -10.63
CA SER A 202 -1.91 11.95 -11.65
C SER A 202 -2.58 11.77 -13.02
N LEU A 203 -3.84 11.29 -13.07
CA LEU A 203 -4.58 11.18 -14.33
C LEU A 203 -4.88 12.55 -14.95
N ILE A 204 -5.27 13.52 -14.11
CA ILE A 204 -5.49 14.91 -14.51
C ILE A 204 -4.18 15.52 -15.02
N GLY A 205 -3.08 15.34 -14.29
CA GLY A 205 -1.76 15.83 -14.70
C GLY A 205 -1.29 15.23 -16.02
N LEU A 206 -1.44 13.91 -16.21
CA LEU A 206 -1.11 13.24 -17.47
C LEU A 206 -1.94 13.79 -18.63
N ASN A 207 -3.23 14.08 -18.39
CA ASN A 207 -4.10 14.68 -19.41
C ASN A 207 -3.59 16.08 -19.82
N ILE A 208 -3.21 16.92 -18.85
CA ILE A 208 -2.63 18.24 -19.10
C ILE A 208 -1.31 18.13 -19.88
N VAL A 209 -0.42 17.22 -19.49
CA VAL A 209 0.85 16.98 -20.21
C VAL A 209 0.60 16.53 -21.64
N LEU A 210 -0.35 15.62 -21.85
CA LEU A 210 -0.72 15.15 -23.18
C LEU A 210 -1.27 16.30 -24.04
N PHE A 211 -2.09 17.17 -23.45
CA PHE A 211 -2.56 18.39 -24.10
C PHE A 211 -1.39 19.31 -24.46
N LEU A 212 -0.45 19.54 -23.54
CA LEU A 212 0.73 20.37 -23.77
C LEU A 212 1.63 19.85 -24.88
N VAL A 213 1.87 18.53 -24.95
CA VAL A 213 2.68 17.91 -26.01
C VAL A 213 1.99 18.04 -27.38
N ILE A 214 0.68 17.86 -27.43
CA ILE A 214 -0.12 18.04 -28.64
C ILE A 214 -0.12 19.51 -29.08
N GLN A 215 -0.37 20.42 -28.14
CA GLN A 215 -0.45 21.85 -28.39
C GLN A 215 0.92 22.41 -28.81
N LEU A 216 1.98 22.17 -28.04
CA LEU A 216 3.32 22.66 -28.37
C LEU A 216 3.98 21.91 -29.54
N GLY A 217 3.62 20.65 -29.79
CA GLY A 217 4.25 19.84 -30.84
C GLY A 217 3.58 19.96 -32.21
N LEU A 218 2.24 19.89 -32.25
CA LEU A 218 1.46 19.86 -33.48
C LEU A 218 0.99 21.25 -33.92
N GLU A 219 0.73 22.17 -32.98
CA GLU A 219 0.19 23.50 -33.30
C GLU A 219 1.21 24.42 -33.99
N PRO A 220 2.49 24.57 -33.58
CA PRO A 220 3.42 25.42 -34.30
C PRO A 220 3.82 24.83 -35.64
N ARG A 221 3.85 23.49 -35.79
CA ARG A 221 4.08 22.85 -37.09
C ARG A 221 2.94 23.09 -38.06
N LYS A 222 1.69 23.09 -37.58
CA LYS A 222 0.53 23.47 -38.39
C LYS A 222 0.49 24.98 -38.67
N ARG A 223 0.77 25.83 -37.67
CA ARG A 223 0.81 27.29 -37.83
C ARG A 223 1.86 27.74 -38.84
N ARG A 224 3.05 27.13 -38.84
CA ARG A 224 4.11 27.41 -39.82
C ARG A 224 3.71 27.04 -41.25
N ARG A 225 2.98 25.93 -41.46
CA ARG A 225 2.49 25.55 -42.80
C ARG A 225 1.37 26.46 -43.28
N LEU A 226 0.39 26.77 -42.41
CA LEU A 226 -0.73 27.65 -42.77
C LEU A 226 -0.27 29.09 -43.04
N ILE A 227 0.69 29.62 -42.29
CA ILE A 227 1.25 30.95 -42.55
C ILE A 227 1.99 30.96 -43.89
N HIS A 228 2.74 29.90 -44.22
CA HIS A 228 3.41 29.79 -45.52
C HIS A 228 2.41 29.70 -46.70
N ASP A 229 1.34 28.93 -46.54
CA ASP A 229 0.28 28.82 -47.56
C ASP A 229 -0.54 30.11 -47.68
N LEU A 230 -0.74 30.87 -46.59
CA LEU A 230 -1.37 32.19 -46.62
C LEU A 230 -0.47 33.23 -47.28
N GLU A 231 0.82 33.21 -46.99
CA GLU A 231 1.80 34.12 -47.58
C GLU A 231 1.85 33.92 -49.10
N GLN A 232 1.91 32.68 -49.59
CA GLN A 232 1.84 32.38 -51.03
C GLN A 232 0.51 32.83 -51.68
N ARG A 233 -0.62 32.73 -50.96
CA ARG A 233 -1.92 33.20 -51.45
C ARG A 233 -2.01 34.73 -51.47
N ILE A 234 -1.43 35.41 -50.50
CA ILE A 234 -1.39 36.87 -50.45
C ILE A 234 -0.50 37.41 -51.57
N TYR A 235 0.67 36.80 -51.80
CA TYR A 235 1.54 37.20 -52.91
C TYR A 235 0.88 36.97 -54.28
N SER A 236 0.23 35.82 -54.50
CA SER A 236 -0.47 35.56 -55.77
C SER A 236 -1.72 36.42 -55.97
N MET A 237 -2.42 36.82 -54.91
CA MET A 237 -3.51 37.81 -54.99
C MET A 237 -2.97 39.21 -55.30
N PHE A 238 -1.85 39.61 -54.68
CA PHE A 238 -1.22 40.90 -54.91
C PHE A 238 -0.65 41.02 -56.33
N GLU A 239 -0.07 39.93 -56.85
CA GLU A 239 0.43 39.86 -58.21
C GLU A 239 -0.71 39.97 -59.23
N LYS A 240 -1.83 39.27 -59.01
CA LYS A 240 -3.06 39.45 -59.82
C LYS A 240 -3.63 40.86 -59.74
N TYR A 241 -3.64 41.49 -58.57
CA TYR A 241 -4.13 42.86 -58.41
C TYR A 241 -3.24 43.87 -59.12
N LYS A 242 -1.91 43.64 -59.13
CA LYS A 242 -0.94 44.45 -59.87
C LYS A 242 -1.08 44.24 -61.38
N ASP A 243 -1.32 43.01 -61.83
CA ASP A 243 -1.59 42.69 -63.22
C ASP A 243 -2.90 43.33 -63.68
N ASP A 244 -3.98 43.22 -62.90
CA ASP A 244 -5.28 43.87 -63.15
C ASP A 244 -5.16 45.40 -63.16
N LEU A 245 -4.34 45.99 -62.27
CA LEU A 245 -4.07 47.44 -62.25
C LEU A 245 -3.28 47.88 -63.48
N SER A 246 -2.31 47.07 -63.92
CA SER A 246 -1.55 47.33 -65.15
C SER A 246 -2.38 47.13 -66.42
N ALA A 247 -3.34 46.20 -66.40
CA ALA A 247 -4.31 45.97 -67.47
C ALA A 247 -5.37 47.09 -67.53
N ASN A 248 -5.84 47.59 -66.38
CA ASN A 248 -6.72 48.76 -66.32
C ASN A 248 -5.99 50.06 -66.72
N GLN A 249 -4.68 50.18 -66.45
CA GLN A 249 -3.86 51.27 -66.98
C GLN A 249 -3.70 51.24 -68.51
N MET A 250 -4.00 50.12 -69.18
CA MET A 250 -4.01 50.00 -70.64
C MET A 250 -5.39 50.22 -71.28
N MET A 251 -6.46 50.49 -70.51
CA MET A 251 -7.84 50.56 -71.03
C MET A 251 -8.58 51.88 -70.73
N PHE A 252 -7.89 52.94 -70.32
CA PHE A 252 -8.50 54.27 -70.19
C PHE A 252 -7.49 55.41 -70.44
N GLN A 253 -7.40 55.85 -71.70
CA GLN A 253 -7.14 57.26 -71.98
C GLN A 253 -8.46 58.03 -71.87
N VAL A 254 -8.35 59.34 -71.60
CA VAL A 254 -9.38 60.41 -71.61
C VAL A 254 -9.87 60.78 -70.19
N PRO A 255 -10.10 62.06 -69.85
CA PRO A 255 -9.26 63.26 -69.92
C PRO A 255 -9.12 63.95 -68.53
N LYS A 256 -8.22 64.94 -68.43
CA LYS A 256 -8.13 65.86 -67.28
C LYS A 256 -9.29 66.87 -67.34
N GLU A 257 -10.19 66.90 -66.35
CA GLU A 257 -10.85 68.16 -65.98
C GLU A 257 -11.51 68.13 -64.58
N SER A 258 -10.97 69.03 -63.75
CA SER A 258 -11.56 69.80 -62.63
C SER A 258 -12.60 69.17 -61.70
N LEU A 259 -12.29 69.19 -60.41
CA LEU A 259 -12.95 70.01 -59.37
C LEU A 259 -12.28 69.68 -58.03
N GLU A 260 -11.18 70.35 -57.70
CA GLU A 260 -11.18 71.48 -56.75
C GLU A 260 -12.00 71.22 -55.48
N ILE A 261 -11.34 70.68 -54.44
CA ILE A 261 -11.62 71.05 -53.05
C ILE A 261 -10.27 71.19 -52.32
N SER A 262 -9.79 72.43 -52.32
CA SER A 262 -9.12 73.12 -51.22
C SER A 262 -7.93 72.42 -50.54
N ASP A 263 -6.75 72.62 -51.13
CA ASP A 263 -5.56 72.90 -50.33
C ASP A 263 -5.74 74.29 -49.69
N ASP A 264 -5.68 74.37 -48.36
CA ASP A 264 -4.82 75.35 -47.68
C ASP A 264 -4.72 74.98 -46.19
N LEU A 265 -3.75 74.15 -45.81
CA LEU A 265 -2.33 74.48 -45.65
C LEU A 265 -2.08 75.26 -44.35
N SER A 266 -1.70 74.47 -43.35
CA SER A 266 -0.66 74.80 -42.39
C SER A 266 0.49 75.58 -43.05
N SER A 267 0.41 76.90 -43.05
CA SER A 267 1.58 77.77 -43.02
C SER A 267 1.19 79.19 -42.57
N LEU A 268 1.30 79.44 -41.26
CA LEU A 268 1.67 80.76 -40.79
C LEU A 268 3.12 80.99 -41.24
N THR A 269 3.27 81.60 -42.41
CA THR A 269 4.46 82.38 -42.71
C THR A 269 4.08 83.84 -42.73
N SER A 270 4.85 84.61 -41.97
CA SER A 270 4.92 86.07 -42.04
C SER A 270 3.77 86.88 -41.40
N GLY A 271 3.89 87.08 -40.09
CA GLY A 271 4.21 88.43 -39.61
C GLY A 271 3.06 89.44 -39.39
N ARG A 272 2.90 89.77 -38.10
CA ARG A 272 3.16 91.12 -37.54
C ARG A 272 2.03 92.17 -37.58
N PHE A 273 1.90 92.85 -36.42
CA PHE A 273 1.22 94.15 -36.14
C PHE A 273 -0.32 94.06 -36.11
N GLN A 274 -1.06 94.47 -35.07
CA GLN A 274 -0.87 95.37 -33.93
C GLN A 274 -1.53 94.78 -32.67
#